data_AF-A0A847TER1-F1
#
_entry.id   AF-A0A847TER1-F1
#
_cell.length_a   1.000
_cell.length_b   1.000
_cell.length_c   1.000
_cell.angle_alpha   90.00
_cell.angle_beta   90.00
_cell.angle_gamma   90.00
#
_symmetry.space_group_name_H-M   'P 1'
#
loop_
_entity.id
_entity.type
_entity.pdbx_description
1 polymer ?
#
loop_
_entity_poly.entity_id
_entity_poly.type
_entity_poly.pdbx_seq_one_letter_code
_entity_poly.pdbx_strand_id
1 'polypeptide(L)'
;MNTPPSNHPDRYWQILQLNIEWLRFSETKATFILTAYGIMFTIAYTNSSAVFASAKQSVWILVLIFIYGLLSMVSIYFAYLCVNPRLTKEFKDSIIYFGDIAKKHKQHTDYKSQAKAILNDEEQFTDHITEQIHQISSIAWDKYQNVGWAMRLSILGLVVLILAVFSYLIQNL
;
A
#
# COMPACT_ATOMS: atom_id res chain seq x y z
N MET A 1 24.57 -21.72 1.88
CA MET A 1 24.07 -21.48 0.50
C MET A 1 23.04 -22.57 0.24
N ASN A 2 21.76 -22.26 0.44
CA ASN A 2 20.69 -23.27 0.31
C ASN A 2 20.53 -23.58 -1.17
N THR A 3 20.59 -24.86 -1.52
CA THR A 3 20.37 -25.35 -2.88
C THR A 3 18.98 -24.91 -3.36
N PRO A 4 18.84 -24.47 -4.63
CA PRO A 4 17.51 -24.19 -5.17
C PRO A 4 16.68 -25.49 -5.15
N PRO A 5 15.38 -25.41 -4.81
CA PRO A 5 14.51 -26.58 -4.82
C PRO A 5 14.51 -27.22 -6.21
N SER A 6 14.66 -28.54 -6.26
CA SER A 6 14.74 -29.32 -7.50
C SER A 6 13.40 -29.47 -8.22
N ASN A 7 12.29 -29.12 -7.58
CA ASN A 7 10.94 -29.40 -8.07
C ASN A 7 10.24 -28.08 -8.47
N HIS A 8 9.57 -28.08 -9.63
CA HIS A 8 8.88 -26.90 -10.17
C HIS A 8 7.85 -26.26 -9.21
N PRO A 9 7.05 -27.01 -8.44
CA PRO A 9 6.07 -26.46 -7.50
C PRO A 9 6.67 -25.57 -6.40
N ASP A 10 7.84 -25.94 -5.86
CA ASP A 10 8.53 -25.17 -4.82
C ASP A 10 8.98 -23.80 -5.34
N ARG A 11 9.38 -23.72 -6.63
CA ARG A 11 9.78 -22.47 -7.27
C ARG A 11 8.60 -21.52 -7.44
N TYR A 12 7.42 -22.04 -7.83
CA TYR A 12 6.20 -21.23 -7.88
C TYR A 12 5.80 -20.72 -6.50
N TRP A 13 5.92 -21.55 -5.46
CA TRP A 13 5.67 -21.10 -4.09
C TRP A 13 6.59 -19.96 -3.66
N GLN A 14 7.88 -20.02 -4.01
CA GLN A 14 8.81 -18.92 -3.75
C GLN A 14 8.41 -17.63 -4.47
N ILE A 15 7.98 -17.71 -5.73
CA ILE A 15 7.50 -16.55 -6.50
C ILE A 15 6.24 -15.95 -5.85
N LEU A 16 5.32 -16.80 -5.38
CA LEU A 16 4.13 -16.35 -4.66
C LEU A 16 4.51 -15.59 -3.38
N GLN A 17 5.43 -16.13 -2.58
CA GLN A 17 5.90 -15.48 -1.35
C GLN A 17 6.58 -14.14 -1.66
N LEU A 18 7.40 -14.06 -2.71
CA LEU A 18 8.06 -12.81 -3.13
C LEU A 18 7.02 -11.73 -3.48
N ASN A 19 5.96 -12.07 -4.20
CA ASN A 19 4.88 -11.14 -4.52
C ASN A 19 4.13 -10.67 -3.26
N ILE A 20 3.90 -11.56 -2.29
CA ILE A 20 3.30 -11.23 -0.99
C ILE A 20 4.21 -10.27 -0.20
N GLU A 21 5.53 -10.48 -0.22
CA GLU A 21 6.48 -9.57 0.43
C GLU A 21 6.46 -8.19 -0.21
N TRP A 22 6.51 -8.11 -1.54
CA TRP A 22 6.39 -6.84 -2.27
C TRP A 22 5.08 -6.12 -1.94
N LEU A 23 3.95 -6.85 -1.96
CA LEU A 23 2.65 -6.32 -1.55
C LEU A 23 2.74 -5.68 -0.15
N ARG A 24 3.27 -6.40 0.84
CA ARG A 24 3.44 -5.89 2.22
C ARG A 24 4.34 -4.66 2.28
N PHE A 25 5.45 -4.64 1.52
CA PHE A 25 6.33 -3.47 1.48
C PHE A 25 5.63 -2.22 0.93
N SER A 26 4.75 -2.35 -0.05
CA SER A 26 3.95 -1.23 -0.54
C SER A 26 3.03 -0.67 0.54
N GLU A 27 2.38 -1.54 1.32
CA GLU A 27 1.48 -1.15 2.42
C GLU A 27 2.24 -0.54 3.62
N THR A 28 3.44 -1.05 3.93
CA THR A 28 4.32 -0.46 4.96
C THR A 28 4.71 0.97 4.58
N LYS A 29 5.09 1.19 3.32
CA LYS A 29 5.42 2.52 2.79
C LYS A 29 4.24 3.48 2.88
N ALA A 30 3.04 3.04 2.52
CA ALA A 30 1.83 3.86 2.60
C ALA A 30 1.47 4.20 4.06
N THR A 31 1.56 3.22 4.97
CA THR A 31 1.34 3.43 6.40
C THR A 31 2.32 4.45 6.97
N PHE A 32 3.60 4.38 6.59
CA PHE A 32 4.60 5.37 7.00
C PHE A 32 4.22 6.80 6.59
N ILE A 33 3.73 6.99 5.36
CA ILE A 33 3.25 8.30 4.86
C ILE A 33 2.06 8.79 5.69
N LEU A 34 1.07 7.92 5.95
CA LEU A 34 -0.11 8.27 6.75
C LEU A 34 0.27 8.65 8.19
N THR A 35 1.21 7.91 8.81
CA THR A 35 1.74 8.24 10.14
C THR A 35 2.44 9.59 10.14
N ALA A 36 3.29 9.86 9.15
CA ALA A 36 3.97 11.16 9.02
C ALA A 36 2.96 12.32 8.92
N TYR A 37 1.90 12.16 8.11
CA TYR A 37 0.83 13.16 8.04
C TYR A 37 0.02 13.30 9.33
N GLY A 38 -0.24 12.21 10.04
CA GLY A 38 -0.88 12.26 11.35
C GLY A 38 -0.07 13.08 12.37
N ILE A 39 1.25 12.92 12.37
CA ILE A 39 2.17 13.71 13.20
C ILE A 39 2.13 15.18 12.78
N MET A 40 2.26 15.47 11.48
CA MET A 40 2.22 16.85 10.96
C MET A 40 0.90 17.56 11.28
N PHE A 41 -0.22 16.86 11.11
CA PHE A 41 -1.55 17.38 11.46
C PHE A 41 -1.64 17.70 12.96
N THR A 42 -1.15 16.81 13.81
CA THR A 42 -1.14 17.01 15.27
C THR A 42 -0.33 18.24 15.66
N ILE A 43 0.87 18.41 15.09
CA ILE A 43 1.73 19.59 15.33
C ILE A 43 1.03 20.86 14.88
N ALA A 44 0.48 20.87 13.67
CA ALA A 44 -0.22 22.03 13.10
C ALA A 44 -1.48 22.40 13.91
N TYR A 45 -2.25 21.41 14.36
CA TYR A 45 -3.45 21.63 15.17
C TYR A 45 -3.11 22.20 16.55
N THR A 46 -2.10 21.62 17.20
CA THR A 46 -1.61 22.07 18.52
C THR A 46 -1.09 23.50 18.47
N ASN A 47 -0.46 23.89 17.36
CA ASN A 47 0.10 25.24 17.15
C ASN A 47 -0.78 26.11 16.24
N SER A 48 -2.08 25.82 16.17
CA SER A 48 -3.00 26.44 15.20
C SER A 48 -3.01 27.96 15.27
N SER A 49 -2.95 28.56 16.47
CA SER A 49 -2.89 30.02 16.64
C SER A 49 -1.69 30.65 15.92
N ALA A 50 -0.50 30.07 16.07
CA ALA A 50 0.72 30.51 15.39
C ALA A 50 0.61 30.31 13.88
N VAL A 51 0.11 29.15 13.44
CA VAL A 51 -0.09 28.86 12.01
C VAL A 51 -1.04 29.87 11.37
N PHE A 52 -2.17 30.19 12.01
CA PHE A 52 -3.12 31.18 11.51
C PHE A 52 -2.55 32.60 11.53
N ALA A 53 -1.74 32.96 12.53
CA ALA A 53 -1.06 34.25 12.56
C ALA A 53 -0.10 34.41 11.37
N SER A 54 0.76 33.40 11.11
CA SER A 54 1.66 33.38 9.96
C SER A 54 0.91 33.43 8.63
N ALA A 55 -0.21 32.73 8.51
CA ALA A 55 -1.03 32.74 7.30
C ALA A 55 -1.67 34.11 7.02
N LYS A 56 -2.01 34.89 8.06
CA LYS A 56 -2.54 36.25 7.92
C LYS A 56 -1.48 37.29 7.55
N GLN A 57 -0.20 37.02 7.84
CA GLN A 57 0.89 37.97 7.60
C GLN A 57 1.13 38.23 6.11
N SER A 58 0.95 37.22 5.25
CA SER A 58 1.24 37.34 3.83
C SER A 58 0.34 36.44 2.99
N VAL A 59 -0.28 37.02 1.96
CA VAL A 59 -1.06 36.28 0.95
C VAL A 59 -0.21 35.19 0.28
N TRP A 60 1.08 35.46 0.07
CA TRP A 60 2.01 34.48 -0.49
C TRP A 60 2.16 33.22 0.39
N ILE A 61 2.34 33.41 1.71
CA ILE A 61 2.44 32.30 2.67
C ILE A 61 1.12 31.52 2.72
N LEU A 62 -0.02 32.22 2.70
CA LEU A 62 -1.34 31.59 2.66
C LEU A 62 -1.51 30.68 1.42
N VAL A 63 -1.07 31.14 0.25
CA VAL A 63 -1.10 30.35 -1.00
C VAL A 63 -0.22 29.10 -0.88
N LEU A 64 0.99 29.22 -0.34
CA LEU A 64 1.88 28.05 -0.15
C LEU A 64 1.30 27.03 0.82
N ILE A 65 0.72 27.47 1.95
CA ILE A 65 0.04 26.59 2.90
C ILE A 65 -1.14 25.87 2.24
N PHE A 66 -1.92 26.57 1.41
CA PHE A 66 -3.04 25.98 0.69
C PHE A 66 -2.57 24.91 -0.31
N ILE A 67 -1.51 25.20 -1.09
CA ILE A 67 -0.91 24.22 -2.02
C ILE A 67 -0.39 23.00 -1.26
N TYR A 68 0.30 23.19 -0.13
CA TYR A 68 0.75 22.09 0.73
C TYR A 68 -0.42 21.24 1.21
N GLY A 69 -1.51 21.87 1.65
CA GLY A 69 -2.73 21.18 2.08
C GLY A 69 -3.32 20.31 0.96
N LEU A 70 -3.46 20.86 -0.24
CA LEU A 70 -3.95 20.10 -1.41
C LEU A 70 -3.06 18.91 -1.75
N LEU A 71 -1.74 19.11 -1.86
CA LEU A 71 -0.79 18.04 -2.14
C LEU A 71 -0.85 16.94 -1.07
N SER A 72 -0.99 17.34 0.19
CA SER A 72 -1.11 16.41 1.32
C SER A 72 -2.40 15.59 1.24
N MET A 73 -3.54 16.20 0.92
CA MET A 73 -4.80 15.48 0.76
C MET A 73 -4.75 14.46 -0.37
N VAL A 74 -4.19 14.84 -1.54
CA VAL A 74 -4.05 13.91 -2.67
C VAL A 74 -3.07 12.77 -2.34
N SER A 75 -1.97 13.07 -1.64
CA SER A 75 -1.04 12.03 -1.18
C SER A 75 -1.70 11.04 -0.21
N ILE A 76 -2.42 11.54 0.79
CA ILE A 76 -3.16 10.73 1.77
C ILE A 76 -4.17 9.84 1.05
N TYR A 77 -4.88 10.36 0.05
CA TYR A 77 -5.82 9.59 -0.76
C TYR A 77 -5.14 8.39 -1.45
N PHE A 78 -4.00 8.60 -2.12
CA PHE A 78 -3.27 7.50 -2.75
C PHE A 78 -2.68 6.51 -1.73
N ALA A 79 -2.18 6.99 -0.59
CA ALA A 79 -1.71 6.11 0.48
C ALA A 79 -2.86 5.26 1.05
N TYR A 80 -4.06 5.84 1.20
CA TYR A 80 -5.26 5.11 1.59
C TYR A 80 -5.65 4.04 0.57
N LEU A 81 -5.67 4.36 -0.73
CA LEU A 81 -5.94 3.38 -1.79
C LEU A 81 -4.95 2.21 -1.79
N CYS A 82 -3.70 2.46 -1.38
CA CYS A 82 -2.70 1.42 -1.22
C CYS A 82 -3.01 0.46 -0.06
N VAL A 83 -3.46 0.96 1.10
CA VAL A 83 -3.76 0.10 2.26
C VAL A 83 -5.17 -0.51 2.22
N ASN A 84 -6.09 0.07 1.45
CA ASN A 84 -7.45 -0.42 1.32
C ASN A 84 -7.46 -1.89 0.82
N PRO A 85 -8.21 -2.79 1.47
CA PRO A 85 -8.28 -4.18 1.05
C PRO A 85 -8.88 -4.29 -0.36
N ARG A 86 -8.17 -4.99 -1.25
CA ARG A 86 -8.68 -5.35 -2.58
C ARG A 86 -9.01 -6.83 -2.59
N LEU A 87 -10.28 -7.13 -2.84
CA LEU A 87 -10.82 -8.49 -2.96
C LEU A 87 -11.32 -8.68 -4.39
N THR A 88 -10.41 -8.65 -5.36
CA THR A 88 -10.73 -8.96 -6.76
C THR A 88 -10.56 -10.47 -6.96
N LYS A 89 -11.52 -11.12 -7.60
CA LYS A 89 -11.41 -12.52 -8.02
C LYS A 89 -11.87 -12.64 -9.47
N GLU A 90 -11.01 -13.17 -10.32
CA GLU A 90 -11.33 -13.44 -11.73
C GLU A 90 -11.26 -14.93 -12.11
N PHE A 91 -10.84 -15.81 -11.19
CA PHE A 91 -10.51 -17.21 -11.51
C PHE A 91 -11.38 -18.24 -10.78
N LYS A 92 -11.09 -19.51 -11.07
CA LYS A 92 -11.75 -20.71 -10.53
C LYS A 92 -11.52 -20.82 -9.01
N ASP A 93 -12.16 -21.80 -8.39
CA ASP A 93 -12.06 -22.04 -6.96
C ASP A 93 -10.67 -22.52 -6.59
N SER A 94 -9.99 -21.75 -5.73
CA SER A 94 -8.62 -22.04 -5.33
C SER A 94 -8.56 -22.61 -3.92
N ILE A 95 -7.88 -23.75 -3.76
CA ILE A 95 -7.54 -24.30 -2.43
C ILE A 95 -6.53 -23.45 -1.65
N ILE A 96 -5.95 -22.40 -2.26
CA ILE A 96 -4.98 -21.50 -1.62
C ILE A 96 -5.67 -20.22 -1.14
N TYR A 97 -6.70 -19.74 -1.84
CA TYR A 97 -7.36 -18.47 -1.52
C TYR A 97 -8.21 -18.58 -0.27
N PHE A 98 -7.88 -17.79 0.77
CA PHE A 98 -8.63 -17.79 2.03
C PHE A 98 -10.13 -17.52 1.84
N GLY A 99 -10.51 -16.69 0.86
CA GLY A 99 -11.90 -16.35 0.60
C GLY A 99 -12.71 -17.53 0.05
N ASP A 100 -12.09 -18.40 -0.76
CA ASP A 100 -12.74 -19.61 -1.27
C ASP A 100 -12.82 -20.67 -0.19
N ILE A 101 -11.74 -20.85 0.58
CA ILE A 101 -11.70 -21.77 1.72
C ILE A 101 -12.86 -21.45 2.68
N ALA A 102 -13.01 -20.19 3.07
CA ALA A 102 -14.05 -19.75 4.01
C ALA A 102 -15.47 -19.84 3.43
N LYS A 103 -15.66 -19.55 2.14
CA LYS A 103 -17.01 -19.50 1.53
C LYS A 103 -17.54 -20.86 1.07
N LYS A 104 -16.65 -21.76 0.64
CA LYS A 104 -17.03 -23.00 -0.05
C LYS A 104 -16.89 -24.25 0.81
N HIS A 105 -16.08 -24.21 1.87
CA HIS A 105 -15.87 -25.35 2.76
C HIS A 105 -16.51 -25.07 4.12
N LYS A 106 -17.65 -25.72 4.39
CA LYS A 106 -18.36 -25.61 5.67
C LYS A 106 -17.68 -26.40 6.77
N GLN A 107 -17.00 -27.50 6.42
CA GLN A 107 -16.25 -28.33 7.35
C GLN A 107 -14.80 -28.49 6.90
N HIS A 108 -13.89 -28.63 7.87
CA HIS A 108 -12.46 -28.82 7.59
C HIS A 108 -12.17 -30.12 6.82
N THR A 109 -13.04 -31.13 6.95
CA THR A 109 -12.98 -32.42 6.25
C THR A 109 -13.17 -32.26 4.74
N ASP A 110 -14.11 -31.41 4.33
CA ASP A 110 -14.40 -31.10 2.92
C ASP A 110 -13.18 -30.46 2.26
N TYR A 111 -12.61 -29.45 2.93
CA TYR A 111 -11.38 -28.79 2.47
C TYR A 111 -10.21 -29.78 2.39
N LYS A 112 -10.00 -30.59 3.45
CA LYS A 112 -8.92 -31.59 3.48
C LYS A 112 -9.00 -32.56 2.30
N SER A 113 -10.20 -33.03 1.96
CA SER A 113 -10.41 -33.96 0.84
C SER A 113 -10.03 -33.32 -0.50
N GLN A 114 -10.55 -32.11 -0.78
CA GLN A 114 -10.27 -31.40 -2.02
C GLN A 114 -8.80 -30.97 -2.12
N ALA A 115 -8.24 -30.42 -1.04
CA ALA A 115 -6.83 -30.02 -1.00
C ALA A 115 -5.91 -31.22 -1.25
N LYS A 116 -6.20 -32.39 -0.65
CA LYS A 116 -5.42 -33.60 -0.91
C LYS A 116 -5.51 -34.06 -2.37
N ALA A 117 -6.69 -33.95 -3.00
CA ALA A 117 -6.86 -34.31 -4.39
C ALA A 117 -6.01 -33.43 -5.33
N ILE A 118 -6.03 -32.11 -5.13
CA ILE A 118 -5.26 -31.17 -5.95
C ILE A 118 -3.76 -31.23 -5.64
N LEU A 119 -3.35 -31.36 -4.36
CA LEU A 119 -1.92 -31.44 -4.00
C LEU A 119 -1.23 -32.71 -4.51
N ASN A 120 -1.99 -33.78 -4.76
CA ASN A 120 -1.48 -35.02 -5.33
C ASN A 120 -1.36 -34.98 -6.87
N ASP A 121 -1.90 -33.94 -7.51
CA ASP A 121 -1.86 -33.72 -8.95
C ASP A 121 -0.99 -32.48 -9.23
N GLU A 122 0.24 -32.70 -9.69
CA GLU A 122 1.23 -31.62 -9.86
C GLU A 122 0.78 -30.57 -10.89
N GLU A 123 0.04 -30.97 -11.93
CA GLU A 123 -0.47 -30.07 -12.96
C GLU A 123 -1.57 -29.18 -12.37
N GLN A 124 -2.57 -29.77 -11.70
CA GLN A 124 -3.62 -29.01 -11.04
C GLN A 124 -3.08 -28.08 -9.96
N PHE A 125 -2.10 -28.53 -9.16
CA PHE A 125 -1.47 -27.66 -8.18
C PHE A 125 -0.73 -26.48 -8.81
N THR A 126 -0.04 -26.73 -9.94
CA THR A 126 0.65 -25.69 -10.70
C THR A 126 -0.32 -24.66 -11.27
N ASP A 127 -1.48 -25.08 -11.78
CA ASP A 127 -2.52 -24.16 -12.24
C ASP A 127 -3.00 -23.26 -11.08
N HIS A 128 -3.34 -23.87 -9.94
CA HIS A 128 -3.84 -23.15 -8.78
C HIS A 128 -2.84 -22.13 -8.23
N ILE A 129 -1.54 -22.47 -8.19
CA ILE A 129 -0.51 -21.56 -7.66
C ILE A 129 -0.17 -20.44 -8.65
N THR A 130 -0.17 -20.72 -9.96
CA THR A 130 0.09 -19.70 -10.98
C THR A 130 -1.06 -18.70 -11.10
N GLU A 131 -2.31 -19.13 -10.99
CA GLU A 131 -3.48 -18.24 -10.86
C GLU A 131 -3.33 -17.27 -9.66
N GLN A 132 -2.86 -17.78 -8.52
CA GLN A 132 -2.60 -16.95 -7.34
C GLN A 132 -1.48 -15.95 -7.55
N ILE A 133 -0.37 -16.39 -8.15
CA ILE A 133 0.75 -15.50 -8.49
C ILE A 133 0.25 -14.35 -9.38
N HIS A 134 -0.52 -14.67 -10.43
CA HIS A 134 -1.09 -13.67 -11.32
C HIS A 134 -1.94 -12.64 -10.55
N GLN A 135 -2.91 -13.10 -9.75
CA GLN A 135 -3.79 -12.20 -8.98
C GLN A 135 -3.01 -11.33 -7.98
N ILE A 136 -2.14 -11.92 -7.17
CA ILE A 136 -1.38 -11.16 -6.16
C ILE A 136 -0.43 -10.18 -6.84
N SER A 137 0.21 -10.56 -7.96
CA SER A 137 1.11 -9.66 -8.70
C SER A 137 0.37 -8.44 -9.25
N SER A 138 -0.84 -8.60 -9.78
CA SER A 138 -1.68 -7.49 -10.26
C SER A 138 -2.06 -6.54 -9.11
N ILE A 139 -2.48 -7.09 -7.96
CA ILE A 139 -2.82 -6.30 -6.77
C ILE A 139 -1.59 -5.56 -6.24
N ALA A 140 -0.44 -6.23 -6.17
CA ALA A 140 0.82 -5.64 -5.74
C ALA A 140 1.21 -4.48 -6.65
N TRP A 141 1.13 -4.65 -7.97
CA TRP A 141 1.43 -3.62 -8.94
C TRP A 141 0.57 -2.36 -8.74
N ASP A 142 -0.75 -2.50 -8.65
CA ASP A 142 -1.65 -1.37 -8.40
C ASP A 142 -1.31 -0.63 -7.10
N LYS A 143 -1.02 -1.36 -6.04
CA LYS A 143 -0.63 -0.76 -4.75
C LYS A 143 0.73 -0.06 -4.82
N TYR A 144 1.69 -0.61 -5.55
CA TYR A 144 2.97 0.06 -5.82
C TYR A 144 2.81 1.36 -6.61
N GLN A 145 1.93 1.39 -7.60
CA GLN A 145 1.63 2.63 -8.32
C GLN A 145 1.04 3.68 -7.39
N ASN A 146 0.04 3.31 -6.58
CA ASN A 146 -0.59 4.20 -5.62
C ASN A 146 0.42 4.78 -4.61
N VAL A 147 1.23 3.93 -3.96
CA VAL A 147 2.22 4.42 -2.99
C VAL A 147 3.32 5.25 -3.67
N GLY A 148 3.67 4.96 -4.92
CA GLY A 148 4.59 5.78 -5.71
C GLY A 148 4.07 7.20 -5.93
N TRP A 149 2.78 7.35 -6.25
CA TRP A 149 2.13 8.66 -6.36
C TRP A 149 2.06 9.39 -5.02
N ALA A 150 1.68 8.68 -3.94
CA ALA A 150 1.67 9.24 -2.59
C ALA A 150 3.05 9.80 -2.20
N MET A 151 4.14 9.04 -2.40
CA MET A 151 5.49 9.51 -2.09
C MET A 151 5.87 10.77 -2.86
N ARG A 152 5.64 10.81 -4.18
CA ARG A 152 5.99 11.97 -5.02
C ARG A 152 5.27 13.23 -4.56
N LEU A 153 3.97 13.11 -4.29
CA LEU A 153 3.15 14.22 -3.80
C LEU A 153 3.56 14.66 -2.40
N SER A 154 3.94 13.72 -1.52
CA SER A 154 4.47 14.04 -0.19
C SER A 154 5.79 14.79 -0.26
N ILE A 155 6.72 14.36 -1.10
CA ILE A 155 8.01 15.05 -1.29
C ILE A 155 7.76 16.47 -1.85
N LEU A 156 6.90 16.60 -2.86
CA LEU A 156 6.53 17.91 -3.41
C LEU A 156 5.89 18.81 -2.35
N GLY A 157 4.99 18.26 -1.53
CA GLY A 157 4.38 18.95 -0.40
C GLY A 157 5.42 19.43 0.61
N LEU A 158 6.39 18.59 0.98
CA LEU A 158 7.48 18.98 1.88
C LEU A 158 8.30 20.14 1.31
N VAL A 159 8.59 20.15 0.01
CA VAL A 159 9.28 21.28 -0.64
C VAL A 159 8.47 22.56 -0.51
N VAL A 160 7.16 22.52 -0.78
CA VAL A 160 6.26 23.67 -0.64
C VAL A 160 6.20 24.17 0.81
N LEU A 161 6.15 23.26 1.78
CA LEU A 161 6.16 23.61 3.21
C LEU A 161 7.46 24.30 3.61
N ILE A 162 8.61 23.78 3.16
CA ILE A 162 9.93 24.37 3.39
C ILE A 162 9.98 25.79 2.81
N LEU A 163 9.48 25.99 1.59
CA LEU A 163 9.40 27.33 0.97
C LEU A 163 8.52 28.29 1.78
N ALA A 164 7.42 27.83 2.34
CA ALA A 164 6.56 28.64 3.21
C ALA A 164 7.30 29.08 4.47
N VAL A 165 8.03 28.16 5.11
CA VAL A 165 8.84 28.45 6.30
C VAL A 165 9.96 29.44 5.98
N PHE A 166 10.73 29.24 4.91
CA PHE A 166 11.77 30.18 4.50
C PHE A 166 11.20 31.56 4.18
N SER A 167 10.06 31.63 3.48
CA SER A 167 9.40 32.90 3.17
C SER A 167 8.97 33.64 4.43
N TYR A 168 8.44 32.91 5.43
CA TYR A 168 8.09 33.47 6.73
C TYR A 168 9.32 34.00 7.47
N LEU A 169 10.44 33.26 7.49
CA LEU A 169 11.67 33.69 8.16
C LEU A 169 12.23 34.98 7.53
N ILE A 170 12.27 35.07 6.21
CA ILE A 170 12.77 36.26 5.49
C ILE A 170 11.91 37.50 5.78
N GLN A 171 10.60 37.35 5.94
CA GLN A 171 9.71 38.47 6.25
C GLN A 171 9.78 38.96 7.70
N ASN A 172 10.39 38.17 8.59
CA ASN A 172 10.51 38.46 10.03
C ASN A 172 11.97 38.68 10.48
N LEU A 173 12.92 38.69 9.54
CA LEU A 173 14.31 39.12 9.70
C LEU A 173 14.41 40.65 9.53
#